data_AF-A0A1F8LNY0-F1
#
_entry.id   AF-A0A1F8LNY0-F1
#
_cell.length_a   1.000
_cell.length_b   1.000
_cell.length_c   1.000
_cell.angle_alpha   90.00
_cell.angle_beta   90.00
_cell.angle_gamma   90.00
#
_symmetry.space_group_name_H-M   'P 1'
#
loop_
_entity.id
_entity.type
_entity.pdbx_description
1 polymer ?
#
loop_
_entity_poly.entity_id
_entity_poly.type
_entity_poly.pdbx_seq_one_letter_code
_entity_poly.pdbx_strand_id
1 'polypeptide(L)'
;MVDNLFCEKLNWFKENEKPETVLVIADNQELIKIIVAWTNLKVRIADDLTALSGESENEIWDWLWKNTKFNLSELKLITGTSLSETGLKDKMNPLIGNRILYPDGTINSYVQRYLRERVLKLFEAKPKKSTKKTG
;
A
#
# COMPACT_ATOMS: atom_id res chain seq x y z
N MET A 1 21.75 -6.52 -13.91
CA MET A 1 20.95 -7.65 -14.43
C MET A 1 19.97 -8.19 -13.40
N VAL A 2 20.30 -8.23 -12.10
CA VAL A 2 19.41 -8.76 -11.05
C VAL A 2 18.23 -7.82 -10.72
N ASP A 3 18.42 -6.50 -10.81
CA ASP A 3 17.32 -5.52 -10.72
C ASP A 3 16.22 -5.77 -11.76
N ASN A 4 16.59 -6.31 -12.94
CA ASN A 4 15.62 -6.61 -13.99
C ASN A 4 14.68 -7.75 -13.58
N LEU A 5 15.21 -8.79 -12.91
CA LEU A 5 14.39 -9.91 -12.43
C LEU A 5 13.40 -9.45 -11.35
N PHE A 6 13.86 -8.61 -10.41
CA PHE A 6 12.97 -8.04 -9.39
C PHE A 6 11.81 -7.27 -10.02
N CYS A 7 12.12 -6.35 -10.94
CA CYS A 7 11.12 -5.56 -11.64
C CYS A 7 10.19 -6.41 -12.49
N GLU A 8 10.70 -7.40 -13.22
CA GLU A 8 9.91 -8.34 -14.03
C GLU A 8 8.89 -9.08 -13.16
N LYS A 9 9.34 -9.69 -12.06
CA LYS A 9 8.46 -10.45 -11.17
C LYS A 9 7.44 -9.54 -10.49
N LEU A 10 7.84 -8.36 -10.03
CA LEU A 10 6.91 -7.39 -9.45
C LEU A 10 5.85 -6.92 -10.46
N ASN A 11 6.25 -6.65 -11.69
CA ASN A 11 5.31 -6.22 -12.74
C ASN A 11 4.26 -7.29 -13.03
N TRP A 12 4.64 -8.57 -13.04
CA TRP A 12 3.67 -9.66 -13.17
C TRP A 12 2.57 -9.60 -12.10
N PHE A 13 2.90 -9.30 -10.83
CA PHE A 13 1.90 -9.13 -9.78
C PHE A 13 1.00 -7.90 -9.97
N LYS A 14 1.52 -6.83 -10.59
CA LYS A 14 0.76 -5.60 -10.88
C LYS A 14 -0.18 -5.77 -12.07
N GLU A 15 0.20 -6.59 -13.06
CA GLU A 15 -0.64 -6.93 -14.19
C GLU A 15 -1.77 -7.89 -13.81
N ASN A 16 -1.60 -8.65 -12.72
CA ASN A 16 -2.56 -9.63 -12.20
C ASN A 16 -3.26 -9.13 -10.93
N GLU A 17 -3.51 -7.83 -10.83
CA GLU A 17 -4.24 -7.23 -9.72
C GLU A 17 -5.72 -7.65 -9.68
N LYS A 18 -6.25 -7.71 -8.46
CA LYS A 18 -7.61 -8.16 -8.18
C LYS A 18 -8.44 -7.05 -7.52
N PRO A 19 -9.59 -6.64 -8.08
CA PRO A 19 -10.39 -5.54 -7.55
C PRO A 19 -10.98 -5.84 -6.17
N GLU A 20 -11.23 -7.10 -5.83
CA GLU A 20 -11.77 -7.52 -4.53
C GLU A 20 -10.86 -7.14 -3.34
N THR A 21 -9.58 -6.85 -3.59
CA THR A 21 -8.65 -6.41 -2.53
C THR A 21 -9.08 -5.09 -1.89
N VAL A 22 -9.88 -4.28 -2.59
CA VAL A 22 -10.47 -3.04 -2.03
C VAL A 22 -11.34 -3.33 -0.80
N LEU A 23 -11.98 -4.50 -0.74
CA LEU A 23 -12.84 -4.89 0.38
C LEU A 23 -12.08 -5.00 1.71
N VAL A 24 -10.76 -5.26 1.65
CA VAL A 24 -9.90 -5.33 2.84
C VAL A 24 -9.82 -3.97 3.54
N ILE A 25 -9.94 -2.86 2.80
CA ILE A 25 -9.66 -1.51 3.31
C ILE A 25 -10.88 -0.59 3.37
N ALA A 26 -12.00 -0.98 2.75
CA ALA A 26 -13.12 -0.08 2.47
C ALA A 26 -13.58 0.72 3.71
N ASP A 27 -13.64 0.07 4.87
CA ASP A 27 -14.11 0.68 6.11
C ASP A 27 -13.06 0.70 7.24
N ASN A 28 -11.79 0.49 6.90
CA ASN A 28 -10.72 0.45 7.90
C ASN A 28 -9.78 1.66 7.79
N GLN A 29 -10.07 2.68 8.58
CA GLN A 29 -9.29 3.93 8.62
C GLN A 29 -7.82 3.72 9.01
N GLU A 30 -7.53 2.75 9.87
CA GLU A 30 -6.16 2.45 10.30
C GLU A 30 -5.34 1.89 9.13
N LEU A 31 -5.93 0.96 8.36
CA LEU A 31 -5.28 0.42 7.16
C LEU A 31 -5.09 1.49 6.09
N ILE A 32 -6.07 2.37 5.87
CA ILE A 32 -5.95 3.48 4.93
C ILE A 32 -4.78 4.39 5.30
N LYS A 33 -4.60 4.72 6.60
CA LYS A 33 -3.44 5.52 7.05
C LYS A 33 -2.11 4.82 6.74
N ILE A 34 -2.02 3.51 6.96
CA ILE A 34 -0.81 2.73 6.64
C ILE A 34 -0.53 2.77 5.13
N ILE A 35 -1.55 2.61 4.29
CA ILE A 35 -1.43 2.66 2.82
C ILE A 35 -0.93 4.03 2.36
N VAL A 36 -1.53 5.11 2.87
CA VAL A 36 -1.10 6.47 2.55
C VAL A 36 0.34 6.71 3.01
N ALA A 37 0.70 6.28 4.22
CA ALA A 37 2.05 6.41 4.73
C ALA A 37 3.07 5.62 3.91
N TRP A 38 2.71 4.41 3.45
CA TRP A 38 3.54 3.58 2.58
C TRP A 38 3.91 4.30 1.28
N THR A 39 2.95 4.95 0.62
CA THR A 39 3.20 5.70 -0.62
C THR A 39 4.06 6.96 -0.45
N ASN A 40 4.26 7.40 0.80
CA ASN A 40 5.14 8.53 1.14
C ASN A 40 6.46 8.07 1.78
N LEU A 41 6.63 6.76 2.00
CA LEU A 41 7.83 6.19 2.60
C LEU A 41 8.90 5.97 1.54
N LYS A 42 10.16 6.16 1.94
CA LYS A 42 11.30 5.79 1.09
C LYS A 42 11.54 4.29 1.12
N VAL A 43 10.92 3.58 0.20
CA VAL A 43 11.14 2.14 -0.01
C VAL A 43 12.22 1.94 -1.06
N ARG A 44 13.13 0.98 -0.83
CA ARG A 44 14.23 0.66 -1.74
C ARG A 44 14.38 -0.84 -1.90
N ILE A 45 14.79 -1.25 -3.09
CA ILE A 45 15.26 -2.61 -3.34
C ILE A 45 16.63 -2.78 -2.68
N ALA A 46 16.91 -3.96 -2.13
CA ALA A 46 18.20 -4.29 -1.56
C ALA A 46 19.30 -4.28 -2.62
N ASP A 47 20.47 -3.73 -2.28
CA ASP A 47 21.63 -3.63 -3.20
C ASP A 47 22.12 -5.02 -3.63
N ASP A 48 22.09 -5.98 -2.70
CA ASP A 48 22.41 -7.38 -2.94
C ASP A 48 21.15 -8.23 -2.79
N LEU A 49 20.63 -8.72 -3.92
CA LEU A 49 19.43 -9.55 -3.94
C LEU A 49 19.76 -10.98 -3.52
N THR A 50 18.94 -11.55 -2.63
CA THR A 50 19.05 -12.98 -2.29
C THR A 50 18.69 -13.84 -3.49
N ALA A 51 19.19 -15.08 -3.54
CA ALA A 51 18.74 -16.03 -4.54
C ALA A 51 17.23 -16.31 -4.41
N LEU A 52 16.54 -16.42 -5.54
CA LEU A 52 15.15 -16.88 -5.60
C LEU A 52 15.16 -18.41 -5.41
N SER A 53 14.40 -18.90 -4.42
CA SER A 53 14.42 -20.32 -4.01
C SER A 53 13.44 -21.21 -4.74
N GLY A 54 12.51 -20.63 -5.52
CA GLY A 54 11.47 -21.36 -6.22
C GLY A 54 10.67 -20.46 -7.18
N GLU A 55 9.76 -21.07 -7.93
CA GLU A 55 8.98 -20.41 -8.98
C GLU A 55 7.50 -20.29 -8.63
N SER A 56 7.07 -20.75 -7.46
CA SER A 56 5.68 -20.57 -7.05
C SER A 56 5.38 -19.10 -6.76
N GLU A 57 4.12 -18.71 -6.97
CA GLU A 57 3.64 -17.35 -6.75
C GLU A 57 3.95 -16.83 -5.34
N ASN A 58 3.79 -17.67 -4.32
CA ASN A 58 4.07 -17.30 -2.93
C ASN A 58 5.58 -17.12 -2.68
N GLU A 59 6.42 -18.02 -3.20
CA GLU A 59 7.88 -17.91 -3.04
C GLU A 59 8.44 -16.67 -3.73
N ILE A 60 7.93 -16.33 -4.92
CA ILE A 60 8.32 -15.11 -5.61
C ILE A 60 7.86 -13.88 -4.81
N TRP A 61 6.64 -13.89 -4.29
CA TRP A 61 6.12 -12.78 -3.48
C TRP A 61 6.93 -12.56 -2.21
N ASP A 62 7.23 -13.63 -1.47
CA ASP A 62 8.05 -13.58 -0.27
C ASP A 62 9.49 -13.13 -0.59
N TRP A 63 10.04 -13.59 -1.72
CA TRP A 63 11.34 -13.15 -2.20
C TRP A 63 11.40 -11.65 -2.50
N LEU A 64 10.37 -11.09 -3.14
CA LEU A 64 10.32 -9.64 -3.38
C LEU A 64 10.35 -8.84 -2.06
N TRP A 65 9.54 -9.24 -1.07
CA TRP A 65 9.49 -8.58 0.23
C TRP A 65 10.76 -8.76 1.05
N LYS A 66 11.41 -9.93 0.98
CA LYS A 66 12.71 -10.18 1.61
C LYS A 66 13.80 -9.25 1.07
N ASN A 67 13.70 -8.86 -0.19
CA ASN A 67 14.63 -7.97 -0.86
C ASN A 67 14.20 -6.48 -0.82
N THR A 68 13.27 -6.13 0.07
CA THR A 68 12.77 -4.77 0.24
C THR A 68 13.30 -4.16 1.53
N LYS A 69 13.88 -2.96 1.44
CA LYS A 69 14.39 -2.18 2.56
C LYS A 69 13.49 -0.97 2.79
N PHE A 70 12.99 -0.82 4.01
CA PHE A 70 12.26 0.37 4.46
C PHE A 70 12.43 0.58 5.97
N ASN A 71 12.21 1.79 6.45
CA ASN A 71 12.31 2.12 7.87
C ASN A 71 10.92 2.04 8.53
N LEU A 72 10.74 1.06 9.42
CA LEU A 72 9.48 0.84 10.12
C LEU A 72 9.17 1.96 11.13
N SER A 73 10.18 2.51 11.80
CA SER A 73 10.02 3.63 12.73
C SER A 73 9.59 4.90 11.98
N GLU A 74 10.11 5.11 10.78
CA GLU A 74 9.67 6.19 9.88
C GLU A 74 8.22 5.99 9.42
N LEU A 75 7.85 4.77 9.02
CA LEU A 75 6.46 4.45 8.69
C LEU A 75 5.52 4.71 9.87
N LYS A 76 5.92 4.33 11.09
CA LYS A 76 5.17 4.61 12.32
C LYS A 76 5.01 6.12 12.55
N LEU A 77 6.06 6.90 12.30
CA LEU A 77 6.02 8.35 12.43
C LEU A 77 5.03 8.97 11.43
N ILE A 78 5.10 8.57 10.15
CA ILE A 78 4.23 9.11 9.08
C ILE A 78 2.76 8.72 9.32
N THR A 79 2.51 7.48 9.76
CA THR A 79 1.13 7.03 10.07
C THR A 79 0.52 7.75 11.27
N GLY A 80 1.36 8.28 12.18
CA GLY A 80 0.92 8.91 13.43
C GLY A 80 0.16 7.95 14.35
N THR A 81 0.42 6.65 14.25
CA THR A 81 -0.30 5.61 15.00
C THR A 81 0.29 5.41 16.40
N SER A 82 -0.57 5.04 17.34
CA SER A 82 -0.16 4.62 18.69
C SER A 82 0.34 3.16 18.74
N LEU A 83 0.20 2.41 17.64
CA LEU A 83 0.66 1.03 17.57
C LEU A 83 2.15 0.90 17.89
N SER A 84 2.52 -0.21 18.53
CA SER A 84 3.92 -0.64 18.59
C SER A 84 4.41 -0.98 17.18
N GLU A 85 5.73 -1.05 16.99
CA GLU A 85 6.30 -1.49 15.72
C GLU A 85 5.83 -2.90 15.31
N THR A 86 5.71 -3.81 16.29
CA THR A 86 5.12 -5.14 16.07
C THR A 86 3.66 -5.04 15.65
N GLY A 87 2.83 -4.25 16.33
CA GLY A 87 1.43 -4.06 15.97
C GLY A 87 1.26 -3.42 14.59
N LEU A 88 2.15 -2.51 14.21
CA LEU A 88 2.18 -1.94 12.86
C LEU A 88 2.51 -3.01 11.82
N LYS A 89 3.52 -3.86 12.06
CA LYS A 89 3.84 -5.01 11.20
C LYS A 89 2.65 -5.96 11.06
N ASP A 90 1.97 -6.28 12.16
CA ASP A 90 0.80 -7.17 12.14
C ASP A 90 -0.33 -6.60 11.27
N LYS A 91 -0.49 -5.28 11.23
CA LYS A 91 -1.44 -4.58 10.35
C LYS A 91 -0.97 -4.48 8.91
N MET A 92 0.34 -4.46 8.67
CA MET A 92 0.89 -4.52 7.31
C MET A 92 0.72 -5.89 6.66
N ASN A 93 0.86 -6.98 7.43
CA ASN A 93 0.76 -8.35 6.91
C ASN A 93 -0.47 -8.63 6.02
N PRO A 94 -1.71 -8.28 6.41
CA PRO A 94 -2.86 -8.46 5.52
C PRO A 94 -2.80 -7.56 4.28
N LEU A 95 -2.22 -6.37 4.36
CA LEU A 95 -2.04 -5.50 3.19
C LEU A 95 -1.00 -6.06 2.22
N ILE A 96 0.05 -6.68 2.73
CA ILE A 96 1.08 -7.37 1.94
C ILE A 96 0.49 -8.63 1.31
N GLY A 97 -0.14 -9.50 2.11
CA GLY A 97 -0.70 -10.78 1.65
C GLY A 97 -1.80 -10.62 0.60
N ASN A 98 -2.58 -9.53 0.68
CA ASN A 98 -3.61 -9.21 -0.32
C ASN A 98 -3.09 -8.33 -1.48
N ARG A 99 -1.78 -8.15 -1.61
CA ARG A 99 -1.13 -7.36 -2.68
C ARG A 99 -1.64 -5.93 -2.77
N ILE A 100 -1.93 -5.33 -1.62
CA ILE A 100 -2.34 -3.92 -1.51
C ILE A 100 -1.11 -3.03 -1.47
N LEU A 101 -0.10 -3.42 -0.70
CA LEU A 101 1.21 -2.77 -0.71
C LEU A 101 2.13 -3.53 -1.67
N TYR A 102 2.95 -2.78 -2.40
CA TYR A 102 4.02 -3.35 -3.22
C TYR A 102 5.40 -2.99 -2.66
N PRO A 103 6.38 -3.89 -2.85
CA PRO A 103 7.74 -3.75 -2.34
C PRO A 103 8.56 -2.61 -2.95
N ASP A 104 8.03 -1.90 -3.93
CA ASP A 104 8.64 -0.70 -4.53
C ASP A 104 8.04 0.62 -4.00
N GLY A 105 7.22 0.56 -2.94
CA GLY A 105 6.54 1.71 -2.37
C GLY A 105 5.23 2.08 -3.08
N THR A 106 4.87 1.38 -4.16
CA THR A 106 3.57 1.55 -4.81
C THR A 106 2.48 0.73 -4.09
N ILE A 107 1.25 0.90 -4.55
CA ILE A 107 0.07 0.21 -4.02
C ILE A 107 -0.77 -0.31 -5.19
N ASN A 108 -1.67 -1.24 -4.89
CA ASN A 108 -2.64 -1.76 -5.85
C ASN A 108 -3.40 -0.64 -6.57
N SER A 109 -3.54 -0.73 -7.89
CA SER A 109 -4.17 0.32 -8.69
C SER A 109 -5.66 0.49 -8.40
N TYR A 110 -6.39 -0.58 -8.09
CA TYR A 110 -7.80 -0.51 -7.67
C TYR A 110 -7.94 0.19 -6.31
N VAL A 111 -7.03 -0.08 -5.37
CA VAL A 111 -6.97 0.62 -4.08
C VAL A 111 -6.63 2.10 -4.27
N GLN A 112 -5.65 2.40 -5.11
CA GLN A 112 -5.29 3.79 -5.45
C GLN A 112 -6.48 4.55 -6.03
N ARG A 113 -7.21 3.94 -6.97
CA ARG A 113 -8.42 4.51 -7.56
C ARG A 113 -9.52 4.72 -6.51
N TYR A 114 -9.78 3.72 -5.69
CA TYR A 114 -10.76 3.79 -4.61
C TYR A 114 -10.47 4.96 -3.64
N LEU A 115 -9.22 5.10 -3.20
CA LEU A 115 -8.82 6.21 -2.32
C LEU A 115 -8.98 7.58 -2.99
N ARG A 116 -8.63 7.69 -4.28
CA ARG A 116 -8.84 8.92 -5.06
C ARG A 116 -10.32 9.29 -5.14
N GLU A 117 -11.20 8.32 -5.41
CA GLU A 117 -12.65 8.55 -5.45
C GLU A 117 -13.20 9.00 -4.08
N ARG A 118 -12.70 8.45 -2.97
CA ARG A 118 -13.06 8.93 -1.63
C ARG A 118 -12.68 10.38 -1.39
N VAL A 119 -11.48 10.79 -1.80
CA VAL A 119 -11.02 12.17 -1.66
C VAL A 119 -11.91 13.11 -2.48
N LEU A 120 -12.27 12.74 -3.71
CA LEU A 120 -13.16 13.54 -4.55
C LEU A 120 -14.54 13.75 -3.90
N LYS A 121 -15.13 12.71 -3.32
CA LYS A 121 -16.41 12.79 -2.60
C LYS A 121 -16.40 13.76 -1.42
N LEU A 122 -15.23 13.99 -0.77
CA LEU A 122 -15.12 15.00 0.29
C LEU A 122 -15.32 16.43 -0.24
N PHE A 123 -14.97 16.69 -1.50
CA PHE A 123 -15.18 18.00 -2.13
C PHE A 123 -16.62 18.19 -2.62
N GLU A 124 -17.28 17.12 -3.06
CA GLU A 124 -18.69 17.12 -3.47
C GLU A 124 -19.65 17.29 -2.28
N ALA A 125 -19.28 16.79 -1.10
CA ALA A 125 -20.09 16.86 0.12
C ALA A 125 -20.13 18.25 0.79
N LYS A 126 -19.48 19.28 0.24
CA LYS A 126 -19.58 20.65 0.78
C LYS A 126 -21.03 21.17 0.62
N PRO A 127 -21.61 21.80 1.66
CA PRO A 127 -23.00 22.21 1.62
C PRO A 127 -23.22 23.27 0.54
N LYS A 128 -24.27 23.10 -0.27
CA LYS A 128 -24.90 24.21 -1.01
C LYS A 128 -25.13 25.32 0.01
N LYS A 129 -24.47 26.47 -0.16
CA LYS A 129 -24.73 27.68 0.64
C LYS A 129 -26.25 27.86 0.70
N SER A 130 -26.84 27.72 1.88
CA SER A 130 -28.22 28.13 2.08
C SER A 130 -28.23 29.64 1.87
N THR A 131 -28.74 30.07 0.71
CA THR A 131 -29.15 31.45 0.53
C THR A 131 -30.25 31.71 1.55
N LYS A 132 -29.88 32.26 2.71
CA LYS A 132 -30.80 32.98 3.59
C LYS A 132 -31.44 34.07 2.73
N LYS A 133 -32.69 33.87 2.32
CA LYS A 133 -33.55 34.97 1.88
C LYS A 133 -33.83 35.82 3.12
N THR A 134 -33.10 36.92 3.25
CA THR A 134 -33.48 38.06 4.08
C THR A 134 -34.42 38.94 3.27
N GLY A 135 -35.58 39.27 3.87
CA GLY A 135 -36.45 40.37 3.45
C GLY A 135 -37.53 39.96 2.47
#